data_AF-A0A0R1YFQ4-F1
#
_entry.id   AF-A0A0R1YFQ4-F1
#
_cell.length_a   1.000
_cell.length_b   1.000
_cell.length_c   1.000
_cell.angle_alpha   90.00
_cell.angle_beta   90.00
_cell.angle_gamma   90.00
#
_symmetry.space_group_name_H-M   'P 1'
#
loop_
_entity.id
_entity.type
_entity.pdbx_description
1 polymer ?
#
loop_
_entity_poly.entity_id
_entity_poly.type
_entity_poly.pdbx_seq_one_letter_code
_entity_poly.pdbx_strand_id
1 'polypeptide(L)'
;MMIQAVIFDWAGTTIDYGSQAPIIAFQQAFHHFDIDIPTADIRQDLGLDKLTHVKKMMAQPEIQSKWEAKYPTIPIEEAVIQIYRQFQSDIVTVLAETAKLKPGVKALMTYLEEQGIKVGSTTGYTQAMLDRVIPLAAKQGYQPQVNVTSEQTNGVGRPKADMLLYALKRLGVNDPRQTIKVGDTVNDILEAKQAHAIAVGVVVGGNQVGLSEKEYDLLSASEKRAVTTKAASQLKAAGADYVISNIDDLIRLIPALDIIEANRPTPEPILLTPGPLTTSETVKSQMLVDHGTWDDEYKRDTQAVRAELLKLANAPQEDYAAVLMQGSGTFAVESTLGTAVPKKNAVLMIAINGAYGQRMAQIADYLDIRHVDVAFAEDEITDWSRIQSELTAHPEVTHFAVVHCETTTGILNPIETIIPKVHAMGITTIVDAMSSFGGVPINTADLGLDYLISSSNKCVQGVPGFGLVIAKRTTIDQTKGNARSLALDLYDQYRTFEEHDGKWRFTSPTHVVYAFLQALRELNAAGGVTARNRRYAENEAKLREGMAKLGYEPVIKADVQSPIITSFKYPSQQFDFQALYEYLKKNGFIIYPGKVSNIDSFRIGNIGQVFAPDIDQLLELIKQYSVVEV
;
A
#
# COMPACT_ATOMS: atom_id res chain seq x y z
N MET A 1 11.32 12.60 11.52
CA MET A 1 11.22 13.57 10.41
C MET A 1 11.33 14.94 11.03
N MET A 2 12.25 15.76 10.55
CA MET A 2 12.39 17.16 10.94
C MET A 2 12.02 18.00 9.73
N ILE A 3 11.18 19.01 9.88
CA ILE A 3 10.84 19.92 8.78
C ILE A 3 12.12 20.64 8.33
N GLN A 4 12.46 20.51 7.05
CA GLN A 4 13.68 21.09 6.46
C GLN A 4 13.42 22.37 5.67
N ALA A 5 12.20 22.56 5.16
CA ALA A 5 11.82 23.75 4.41
C ALA A 5 10.36 24.14 4.59
N VAL A 6 10.10 25.45 4.45
CA VAL A 6 8.76 26.00 4.25
C VAL A 6 8.73 26.78 2.94
N ILE A 7 7.79 26.41 2.07
CA ILE A 7 7.56 27.05 0.77
C ILE A 7 6.26 27.84 0.84
N PHE A 8 6.34 29.15 0.68
CA PHE A 8 5.20 30.04 0.78
C PHE A 8 4.64 30.43 -0.59
N ASP A 9 3.35 30.75 -0.66
CA ASP A 9 2.85 31.70 -1.66
C ASP A 9 3.11 33.16 -1.24
N TRP A 10 2.95 34.09 -2.19
CA TRP A 10 3.12 35.52 -1.93
C TRP A 10 1.82 36.20 -1.50
N ALA A 11 0.92 36.48 -2.45
CA ALA A 11 -0.27 37.29 -2.23
C ALA A 11 -1.30 36.55 -1.36
N GLY A 12 -1.84 37.19 -0.33
CA GLY A 12 -2.78 36.56 0.60
C GLY A 12 -2.13 35.57 1.59
N THR A 13 -0.86 35.20 1.39
CA THR A 13 -0.13 34.29 2.28
C THR A 13 0.92 35.01 3.11
N THR A 14 1.86 35.72 2.48
CA THR A 14 2.94 36.46 3.16
C THR A 14 2.81 37.98 3.03
N ILE A 15 2.27 38.46 1.91
CA ILE A 15 1.99 39.88 1.66
C ILE A 15 0.55 40.05 1.17
N ASP A 16 0.11 41.30 0.99
CA ASP A 16 -1.14 41.64 0.30
C ASP A 16 -2.37 41.01 0.99
N TYR A 17 -2.75 41.58 2.13
CA TYR A 17 -3.88 41.10 2.94
C TYR A 17 -5.19 41.08 2.14
N GLY A 18 -5.76 39.89 1.95
CA GLY A 18 -6.98 39.65 1.17
C GLY A 18 -6.74 39.45 -0.32
N SER A 19 -5.47 39.33 -0.74
CA SER A 19 -5.03 39.15 -2.12
C SER A 19 -5.57 40.24 -3.05
N GLN A 20 -5.49 41.50 -2.63
CA GLN A 20 -6.13 42.64 -3.30
C GLN A 20 -5.40 43.03 -4.58
N ALA A 21 -4.08 42.90 -4.63
CA ALA A 21 -3.29 43.40 -5.75
C ALA A 21 -3.67 42.77 -7.10
N PRO A 22 -3.79 41.42 -7.21
CA PRO A 22 -4.24 40.79 -8.45
C PRO A 22 -5.68 41.18 -8.82
N ILE A 23 -6.57 41.35 -7.84
CA ILE A 23 -7.97 41.71 -8.08
C ILE A 23 -8.07 43.10 -8.69
N ILE A 24 -7.45 44.10 -8.03
CA ILE A 24 -7.45 45.49 -8.48
C ILE A 24 -6.82 45.58 -9.88
N ALA A 25 -5.69 44.90 -10.11
CA ALA A 25 -5.02 44.94 -11.39
C ALA A 25 -5.84 44.27 -12.51
N PHE A 26 -6.55 43.16 -12.24
CA PHE A 26 -7.44 42.57 -13.24
C PHE A 26 -8.63 43.48 -13.54
N GLN A 27 -9.26 44.07 -12.52
CA GLN A 27 -10.35 45.01 -12.74
C GLN A 27 -9.91 46.22 -13.57
N GLN A 28 -8.75 46.81 -13.27
CA GLN A 28 -8.17 47.90 -14.05
C GLN A 28 -7.86 47.48 -15.49
N ALA A 29 -7.29 46.29 -15.68
CA ALA A 29 -6.93 45.80 -17.00
C ALA A 29 -8.14 45.56 -17.89
N PHE A 30 -9.23 45.00 -17.37
CA PHE A 30 -10.45 44.80 -18.15
C PHE A 30 -11.24 46.10 -18.32
N HIS A 31 -11.27 46.97 -17.32
CA HIS A 31 -11.89 48.30 -17.43
C HIS A 31 -11.16 49.19 -18.45
N HIS A 32 -9.87 48.99 -18.70
CA HIS A 32 -9.17 49.66 -19.81
C HIS A 32 -9.82 49.37 -21.18
N PHE A 33 -10.44 48.20 -21.32
CA PHE A 33 -11.22 47.80 -22.49
C PHE A 33 -12.74 47.98 -22.26
N ASP A 34 -13.11 48.77 -21.24
CA ASP A 34 -14.47 49.03 -20.76
C ASP A 34 -15.30 47.75 -20.52
N ILE A 35 -14.66 46.72 -19.97
CA ILE A 35 -15.31 45.48 -19.54
C ILE A 35 -15.19 45.42 -18.02
N ASP A 36 -16.32 45.45 -17.34
CA ASP A 36 -16.35 45.26 -15.90
C ASP A 36 -16.44 43.77 -15.56
N ILE A 37 -15.52 43.30 -14.70
CA ILE A 37 -15.50 41.94 -14.20
C ILE A 37 -15.83 41.91 -12.70
N PRO A 38 -16.81 41.09 -12.28
CA PRO A 38 -17.08 40.83 -10.87
C PRO A 38 -15.86 40.28 -10.12
N THR A 39 -15.63 40.78 -8.90
CA THR A 39 -14.54 40.29 -8.03
C THR A 39 -14.59 38.77 -7.81
N ALA A 40 -15.80 38.18 -7.77
CA ALA A 40 -15.98 36.75 -7.55
C ALA A 40 -15.35 35.90 -8.65
N ASP A 41 -15.44 36.33 -9.91
CA ASP A 41 -14.94 35.58 -11.07
C ASP A 41 -13.41 35.56 -11.08
N ILE A 42 -12.78 36.67 -10.69
CA ILE A 42 -11.33 36.77 -10.57
C ILE A 42 -10.83 35.91 -9.40
N ARG A 43 -11.55 35.88 -8.27
CA ARG A 43 -11.09 35.15 -7.07
C ARG A 43 -11.05 33.63 -7.25
N GLN A 44 -11.88 33.08 -8.13
CA GLN A 44 -12.00 31.64 -8.36
C GLN A 44 -10.69 31.01 -8.86
N ASP A 45 -9.93 31.71 -9.71
CA ASP A 45 -8.73 31.20 -10.36
C ASP A 45 -7.44 31.83 -9.82
N LEU A 46 -7.48 32.47 -8.64
CA LEU A 46 -6.28 32.92 -7.96
C LEU A 46 -5.36 31.74 -7.57
N GLY A 47 -4.06 32.00 -7.58
CA GLY A 47 -3.00 31.00 -7.45
C GLY A 47 -2.51 30.40 -8.78
N LEU A 48 -3.26 30.56 -9.88
CA LEU A 48 -2.77 30.24 -11.23
C LEU A 48 -1.77 31.29 -11.72
N ASP A 49 -0.97 30.90 -12.73
CA ASP A 49 -0.22 31.85 -13.52
C ASP A 49 -1.17 32.86 -14.20
N LYS A 50 -0.72 34.12 -14.31
CA LYS A 50 -1.61 35.22 -14.70
C LYS A 50 -2.11 35.12 -16.14
N LEU A 51 -1.34 34.54 -17.05
CA LEU A 51 -1.77 34.36 -18.43
C LEU A 51 -2.87 33.29 -18.54
N THR A 52 -2.69 32.16 -17.87
CA THR A 52 -3.71 31.10 -17.78
C THR A 52 -4.98 31.61 -17.10
N HIS A 53 -4.85 32.47 -16.10
CA HIS A 53 -6.01 33.12 -15.48
C HIS A 53 -6.77 34.00 -16.49
N VAL A 54 -6.10 34.88 -17.25
CA VAL A 54 -6.76 35.67 -18.31
C VAL A 54 -7.43 34.78 -19.34
N LYS A 55 -6.76 33.70 -19.79
CA LYS A 55 -7.34 32.73 -20.72
C LYS A 55 -8.65 32.12 -20.20
N LYS A 56 -8.68 31.74 -18.92
CA LYS A 56 -9.90 31.18 -18.30
C LYS A 56 -11.02 32.21 -18.20
N MET A 57 -10.73 33.45 -17.82
CA MET A 57 -11.73 34.52 -17.76
C MET A 57 -12.30 34.82 -19.16
N MET A 58 -11.44 34.93 -20.18
CA MET A 58 -11.87 35.19 -21.56
C MET A 58 -12.63 34.02 -22.20
N ALA A 59 -12.53 32.81 -21.64
CA ALA A 59 -13.32 31.66 -22.05
C ALA A 59 -14.74 31.63 -21.44
N GLN A 60 -15.05 32.55 -20.52
CA GLN A 60 -16.40 32.65 -19.95
C GLN A 60 -17.35 33.31 -20.97
N PRO A 61 -18.51 32.70 -21.28
CA PRO A 61 -19.40 33.20 -22.33
C PRO A 61 -19.85 34.65 -22.15
N GLU A 62 -20.03 35.11 -20.91
CA GLU A 62 -20.45 36.49 -20.62
C GLU A 62 -19.35 37.51 -20.96
N ILE A 63 -18.11 37.25 -20.53
CA ILE A 63 -16.95 38.12 -20.81
C ILE A 63 -16.65 38.11 -22.31
N GLN A 64 -16.69 36.93 -22.94
CA GLN A 64 -16.49 36.77 -24.37
C GLN A 64 -17.51 37.57 -25.19
N SER A 65 -18.80 37.49 -24.83
CA SER A 65 -19.86 38.22 -25.54
C SER A 65 -19.70 39.74 -25.40
N LYS A 66 -19.30 40.23 -24.22
CA LYS A 66 -19.01 41.65 -23.99
C LYS A 66 -17.82 42.12 -24.84
N TRP A 67 -16.77 41.30 -24.93
CA TRP A 67 -15.61 41.58 -25.78
C TRP A 67 -16.00 41.64 -27.25
N GLU A 68 -16.66 40.61 -27.78
CA GLU A 68 -17.05 40.52 -29.20
C GLU A 68 -18.00 41.64 -29.62
N ALA A 69 -18.91 42.06 -28.73
CA ALA A 69 -19.82 43.18 -29.00
C ALA A 69 -19.07 44.52 -29.15
N LYS A 70 -17.95 44.70 -28.46
CA LYS A 70 -17.21 45.96 -28.42
C LYS A 70 -16.02 45.99 -29.38
N TYR A 71 -15.37 44.84 -29.59
CA TYR A 71 -14.20 44.67 -30.42
C TYR A 71 -14.38 43.50 -31.43
N PRO A 72 -15.36 43.57 -32.34
CA PRO A 72 -15.75 42.44 -33.21
C PRO A 72 -14.65 42.00 -34.19
N THR A 73 -13.62 42.83 -34.40
CA THR A 73 -12.51 42.55 -35.32
C THR A 73 -11.27 42.01 -34.62
N ILE A 74 -11.25 41.88 -33.29
CA ILE A 74 -10.10 41.37 -32.52
C ILE A 74 -10.42 39.95 -32.04
N PRO A 75 -9.70 38.92 -32.54
CA PRO A 75 -9.87 37.55 -32.07
C PRO A 75 -9.59 37.40 -30.57
N ILE A 76 -10.26 36.43 -29.92
CA ILE A 76 -10.12 36.21 -28.47
C ILE A 76 -8.69 35.86 -28.07
N GLU A 77 -7.94 35.16 -28.92
CA GLU A 77 -6.54 34.84 -28.66
C GLU A 77 -5.68 36.12 -28.58
N GLU A 78 -5.98 37.11 -29.40
CA GLU A 78 -5.29 38.40 -29.38
C GLU A 78 -5.76 39.26 -28.19
N ALA A 79 -7.05 39.24 -27.88
CA ALA A 79 -7.64 39.89 -26.71
C ALA A 79 -6.96 39.46 -25.40
N VAL A 80 -6.77 38.14 -25.22
CA VAL A 80 -6.06 37.57 -24.07
C VAL A 80 -4.67 38.19 -23.92
N ILE A 81 -3.93 38.36 -25.02
CA ILE A 81 -2.57 38.93 -24.99
C ILE A 81 -2.64 40.43 -24.65
N GLN A 82 -3.60 41.17 -25.20
CA GLN A 82 -3.77 42.60 -24.94
C GLN A 82 -4.14 42.87 -23.47
N ILE A 83 -5.13 42.14 -22.94
CA ILE A 83 -5.53 42.23 -21.53
C ILE A 83 -4.37 41.83 -20.62
N TYR A 84 -3.66 40.75 -20.95
CA TYR A 84 -2.52 40.31 -20.16
C TYR A 84 -1.40 41.36 -20.11
N ARG A 85 -1.08 42.02 -21.24
CA ARG A 85 -0.12 43.14 -21.26
C ARG A 85 -0.59 44.32 -20.43
N GLN A 86 -1.87 44.67 -20.52
CA GLN A 86 -2.43 45.76 -19.72
C GLN A 86 -2.36 45.44 -18.22
N PHE A 87 -2.75 44.22 -17.83
CA PHE A 87 -2.60 43.72 -16.47
C PHE A 87 -1.15 43.78 -15.97
N GLN A 88 -0.17 43.41 -16.80
CA GLN A 88 1.25 43.51 -16.45
C GLN A 88 1.68 44.96 -16.18
N SER A 89 1.09 45.94 -16.87
CA SER A 89 1.32 47.36 -16.61
C SER A 89 0.66 47.81 -15.30
N ASP A 90 -0.60 47.48 -15.10
CA ASP A 90 -1.41 47.96 -13.97
C ASP A 90 -0.92 47.39 -12.64
N ILE A 91 -0.58 46.09 -12.61
CA ILE A 91 -0.16 45.42 -11.39
C ILE A 91 1.12 46.00 -10.79
N VAL A 92 2.00 46.63 -11.59
CA VAL A 92 3.25 47.22 -11.08
C VAL A 92 2.97 48.35 -10.08
N THR A 93 2.00 49.22 -10.40
CA THR A 93 1.60 50.32 -9.52
C THR A 93 0.90 49.78 -8.28
N VAL A 94 -0.01 48.82 -8.47
CA VAL A 94 -0.78 48.23 -7.37
C VAL A 94 0.13 47.48 -6.39
N LEU A 95 1.09 46.68 -6.88
CA LEU A 95 2.02 45.94 -6.03
C LEU A 95 2.88 46.85 -5.16
N ALA A 96 3.26 48.03 -5.65
CA ALA A 96 4.03 48.98 -4.85
C ALA A 96 3.24 49.47 -3.61
N GLU A 97 1.92 49.53 -3.70
CA GLU A 97 1.03 50.00 -2.64
C GLU A 97 0.58 48.86 -1.69
N THR A 98 0.45 47.64 -2.23
CA THR A 98 -0.13 46.49 -1.52
C THR A 98 0.88 45.46 -1.03
N ALA A 99 2.17 45.55 -1.41
CA ALA A 99 3.25 44.67 -0.94
C ALA A 99 3.64 44.92 0.52
N LYS A 100 2.65 44.91 1.42
CA LYS A 100 2.81 44.96 2.87
C LYS A 100 2.81 43.55 3.44
N LEU A 101 3.71 43.27 4.38
CA LEU A 101 3.70 42.00 5.07
C LEU A 101 2.43 41.83 5.88
N LYS A 102 1.88 40.62 5.85
CA LYS A 102 0.80 40.24 6.75
C LYS A 102 1.30 40.20 8.20
N PRO A 103 0.41 40.48 9.18
CA PRO A 103 0.71 40.26 10.59
C PRO A 103 1.26 38.84 10.83
N GLY A 104 2.25 38.73 11.72
CA GLY A 104 2.89 37.45 12.09
C GLY A 104 4.04 36.99 11.19
N VAL A 105 4.16 37.45 9.93
CA VAL A 105 5.20 36.96 9.00
C VAL A 105 6.62 37.20 9.52
N LYS A 106 6.90 38.40 10.04
CA LYS A 106 8.24 38.73 10.57
C LYS A 106 8.64 37.84 11.75
N ALA A 107 7.69 37.55 12.65
CA ALA A 107 7.93 36.65 13.78
C ALA A 107 8.20 35.22 13.30
N LEU A 108 7.42 34.75 12.32
CA LEU A 108 7.64 33.45 11.70
C LEU A 108 9.00 33.35 11.00
N MET A 109 9.43 34.37 10.25
CA MET A 109 10.74 34.35 9.58
C MET A 109 11.89 34.25 10.59
N THR A 110 11.79 35.00 11.69
CA THR A 110 12.77 34.93 12.78
C THR A 110 12.84 33.50 13.35
N TYR A 111 11.69 32.90 13.64
CA TYR A 111 11.61 31.52 14.12
C TYR A 111 12.21 30.51 13.13
N LEU A 112 11.88 30.59 11.83
CA LEU A 112 12.40 29.66 10.82
C LEU A 112 13.92 29.77 10.68
N GLU A 113 14.47 30.98 10.75
CA GLU A 113 15.92 31.23 10.75
C GLU A 113 16.60 30.61 11.98
N GLU A 114 16.04 30.83 13.19
CA GLU A 114 16.55 30.26 14.43
C GLU A 114 16.53 28.72 14.44
N GLN A 115 15.54 28.10 13.78
CA GLN A 115 15.45 26.64 13.62
C GLN A 115 16.28 26.10 12.45
N GLY A 116 16.94 26.95 11.66
CA GLY A 116 17.68 26.53 10.47
C GLY A 116 16.80 25.97 9.35
N ILE A 117 15.50 26.29 9.35
CA ILE A 117 14.54 25.82 8.36
C ILE A 117 14.64 26.70 7.10
N LYS A 118 14.81 26.06 5.95
CA LYS A 118 14.99 26.78 4.68
C LYS A 118 13.68 27.43 4.23
N VAL A 119 13.76 28.63 3.68
CA VAL A 119 12.58 29.38 3.23
C VAL A 119 12.62 29.54 1.71
N GLY A 120 11.56 29.11 1.04
CA GLY A 120 11.36 29.32 -0.39
C GLY A 120 9.97 29.84 -0.71
N SER A 121 9.73 30.15 -1.97
CA SER A 121 8.39 30.50 -2.45
C SER A 121 8.10 29.94 -3.84
N THR A 122 6.83 29.65 -4.08
CA THR A 122 6.25 29.49 -5.42
C THR A 122 5.23 30.59 -5.62
N THR A 123 4.95 31.02 -6.84
CA THR A 123 3.93 32.06 -7.07
C THR A 123 3.36 32.05 -8.47
N GLY A 124 2.13 32.54 -8.61
CA GLY A 124 1.53 32.88 -9.90
C GLY A 124 2.04 34.21 -10.47
N TYR A 125 2.87 34.99 -9.76
CA TYR A 125 3.54 36.16 -10.33
C TYR A 125 4.59 35.78 -11.37
N THR A 126 4.84 36.70 -12.31
CA THR A 126 5.97 36.60 -13.25
C THR A 126 7.27 37.02 -12.57
N GLN A 127 8.41 36.70 -13.17
CA GLN A 127 9.71 37.14 -12.62
C GLN A 127 9.79 38.67 -12.54
N ALA A 128 9.30 39.38 -13.55
CA ALA A 128 9.27 40.83 -13.57
C ALA A 128 8.43 41.45 -12.43
N MET A 129 7.33 40.80 -12.03
CA MET A 129 6.54 41.24 -10.87
C MET A 129 7.30 40.99 -9.56
N LEU A 130 7.93 39.81 -9.42
CA LEU A 130 8.75 39.49 -8.24
C LEU A 130 9.92 40.45 -8.06
N ASP A 131 10.60 40.84 -9.14
CA ASP A 131 11.73 41.79 -9.09
C ASP A 131 11.33 43.14 -8.47
N ARG A 132 10.04 43.50 -8.53
CA ARG A 132 9.49 44.70 -7.87
C ARG A 132 9.10 44.46 -6.41
N VAL A 133 8.54 43.29 -6.11
CA VAL A 133 8.00 42.95 -4.78
C VAL A 133 9.10 42.56 -3.80
N ILE A 134 10.09 41.79 -4.25
CA ILE A 134 11.17 41.26 -3.39
C ILE A 134 11.88 42.37 -2.61
N PRO A 135 12.32 43.50 -3.23
CA PRO A 135 12.97 44.57 -2.48
C PRO A 135 12.05 45.24 -1.44
N LEU A 136 10.75 45.28 -1.69
CA LEU A 136 9.77 45.88 -0.78
C LEU A 136 9.49 44.97 0.42
N ALA A 137 9.33 43.66 0.18
CA ALA A 137 9.13 42.68 1.23
C ALA A 137 10.39 42.46 2.08
N ALA A 138 11.58 42.50 1.47
CA ALA A 138 12.86 42.38 2.17
C ALA A 138 13.05 43.48 3.22
N LYS A 139 12.69 44.74 2.88
CA LYS A 139 12.72 45.87 3.83
C LYS A 139 11.81 45.67 5.04
N GLN A 140 10.81 44.82 4.93
CA GLN A 140 9.85 44.52 5.99
C GLN A 140 10.22 43.24 6.78
N GLY A 141 11.22 42.49 6.33
CA GLY A 141 11.73 41.29 7.00
C GLY A 141 11.33 39.97 6.36
N TYR A 142 10.99 39.94 5.07
CA TYR A 142 10.71 38.70 4.33
C TYR A 142 11.60 38.57 3.09
N GLN A 143 12.48 37.57 3.10
CA GLN A 143 13.42 37.30 2.02
C GLN A 143 13.64 35.79 1.85
N PRO A 144 12.81 35.11 1.03
CA PRO A 144 13.03 33.70 0.70
C PRO A 144 14.37 33.48 -0.01
N GLN A 145 15.03 32.36 0.30
CA GLN A 145 16.30 31.96 -0.32
C GLN A 145 16.11 31.60 -1.80
N VAL A 146 14.94 31.06 -2.14
CA VAL A 146 14.55 30.69 -3.50
C VAL A 146 13.15 31.22 -3.78
N ASN A 147 12.97 31.84 -4.93
CA ASN A 147 11.66 32.25 -5.45
C ASN A 147 11.46 31.59 -6.81
N VAL A 148 10.30 30.95 -7.00
CA VAL A 148 9.98 30.18 -8.20
C VAL A 148 8.68 30.67 -8.82
N THR A 149 8.73 30.94 -10.12
CA THR A 149 7.59 31.20 -11.00
C THR A 149 7.48 30.09 -12.04
N SER A 150 6.34 30.04 -12.75
CA SER A 150 6.15 29.05 -13.81
C SER A 150 7.13 29.23 -14.99
N GLU A 151 7.75 30.40 -15.13
CA GLU A 151 8.78 30.65 -16.15
C GLU A 151 10.00 29.75 -15.97
N GLN A 152 10.31 29.35 -14.73
CA GLN A 152 11.43 28.47 -14.41
C GLN A 152 11.10 26.97 -14.58
N THR A 153 9.84 26.65 -14.85
CA THR A 153 9.32 25.28 -15.01
C THR A 153 8.67 25.10 -16.37
N ASN A 154 9.23 25.73 -17.41
CA ASN A 154 8.73 25.65 -18.80
C ASN A 154 7.25 26.04 -18.94
N GLY A 155 6.78 26.98 -18.13
CA GLY A 155 5.40 27.44 -18.10
C GLY A 155 4.45 26.58 -17.27
N VAL A 156 4.95 25.52 -16.60
CA VAL A 156 4.11 24.64 -15.77
C VAL A 156 3.93 25.22 -14.37
N GLY A 157 2.76 25.82 -14.11
CA GLY A 157 2.37 26.35 -12.81
C GLY A 157 1.47 25.44 -11.98
N ARG A 158 0.92 25.98 -10.89
CA ARG A 158 -0.08 25.30 -10.04
C ARG A 158 -1.30 24.90 -10.87
N PRO A 159 -1.98 23.78 -10.54
CA PRO A 159 -1.80 22.91 -9.37
C PRO A 159 -0.72 21.84 -9.52
N LYS A 160 0.10 21.86 -10.59
CA LYS A 160 1.19 20.88 -10.76
C LYS A 160 2.32 21.14 -9.75
N ALA A 161 3.07 20.08 -9.45
CA ALA A 161 4.11 20.09 -8.42
C ALA A 161 5.43 20.75 -8.86
N ASP A 162 5.59 21.03 -10.16
CA ASP A 162 6.87 21.39 -10.78
C ASP A 162 7.58 22.56 -10.10
N MET A 163 6.86 23.66 -9.79
CA MET A 163 7.48 24.82 -9.13
C MET A 163 7.96 24.50 -7.73
N LEU A 164 7.18 23.75 -6.95
CA LEU A 164 7.55 23.32 -5.60
C LEU A 164 8.77 22.38 -5.65
N LEU A 165 8.76 21.36 -6.51
CA LEU A 165 9.88 20.44 -6.66
C LEU A 165 11.16 21.16 -7.14
N TYR A 166 11.01 22.14 -8.03
CA TYR A 166 12.12 22.98 -8.46
C TYR A 166 12.67 23.84 -7.31
N ALA A 167 11.79 24.40 -6.46
CA ALA A 167 12.20 25.14 -5.27
C ALA A 167 13.01 24.24 -4.31
N LEU A 168 12.53 23.03 -4.03
CA LEU A 168 13.20 22.07 -3.15
C LEU A 168 14.57 21.66 -3.66
N LYS A 169 14.67 21.39 -4.97
CA LYS A 169 15.95 21.09 -5.62
C LYS A 169 16.96 22.23 -5.41
N ARG A 170 16.53 23.49 -5.55
CA ARG A 170 17.39 24.66 -5.35
C ARG A 170 17.75 24.90 -3.88
N LEU A 171 16.87 24.53 -2.95
CA LEU A 171 17.14 24.58 -1.52
C LEU A 171 17.99 23.38 -1.05
N GLY A 172 18.19 22.35 -1.87
CA GLY A 172 18.88 21.12 -1.48
C GLY A 172 18.10 20.32 -0.43
N VAL A 173 16.78 20.21 -0.62
CA VAL A 173 15.88 19.36 0.17
C VAL A 173 15.42 18.22 -0.72
N ASN A 174 15.71 16.98 -0.32
CA ASN A 174 15.51 15.79 -1.17
C ASN A 174 14.15 15.11 -0.96
N ASP A 175 13.53 15.29 0.20
CA ASP A 175 12.26 14.65 0.56
C ASP A 175 11.15 15.71 0.70
N PRO A 176 10.18 15.78 -0.25
CA PRO A 176 9.05 16.70 -0.15
C PRO A 176 8.22 16.54 1.12
N ARG A 177 8.20 15.36 1.75
CA ARG A 177 7.46 15.12 3.00
C ARG A 177 8.03 15.91 4.19
N GLN A 178 9.29 16.33 4.10
CA GLN A 178 9.97 17.21 5.07
C GLN A 178 9.74 18.69 4.76
N THR A 179 8.82 19.02 3.87
CA THR A 179 8.50 20.38 3.46
C THR A 179 7.05 20.73 3.79
N ILE A 180 6.86 21.93 4.31
CA ILE A 180 5.53 22.53 4.42
C ILE A 180 5.31 23.47 3.24
N LYS A 181 4.27 23.24 2.44
CA LYS A 181 3.78 24.21 1.46
C LYS A 181 2.60 24.97 2.06
N VAL A 182 2.75 26.28 2.15
CA VAL A 182 1.78 27.19 2.75
C VAL A 182 1.15 28.06 1.67
N GLY A 183 -0.17 28.17 1.69
CA GLY A 183 -0.91 29.05 0.80
C GLY A 183 -2.33 29.35 1.26
N ASP A 184 -2.96 30.34 0.64
CA ASP A 184 -4.33 30.77 0.91
C ASP A 184 -5.33 30.35 -0.18
N THR A 185 -4.86 29.69 -1.25
CA THR A 185 -5.70 29.24 -2.36
C THR A 185 -5.81 27.71 -2.43
N VAL A 186 -6.87 27.22 -3.09
CA VAL A 186 -7.03 25.79 -3.40
C VAL A 186 -5.86 25.27 -4.25
N ASN A 187 -5.35 26.08 -5.17
CA ASN A 187 -4.24 25.71 -6.05
C ASN A 187 -2.92 25.50 -5.29
N ASP A 188 -2.69 26.21 -4.18
CA ASP A 188 -1.55 25.98 -3.29
C ASP A 188 -1.61 24.61 -2.63
N ILE A 189 -2.80 24.25 -2.13
CA ILE A 189 -3.04 22.97 -1.48
C ILE A 189 -2.81 21.84 -2.49
N LEU A 190 -3.38 21.97 -3.70
CA LEU A 190 -3.21 20.95 -4.74
C LEU A 190 -1.75 20.80 -5.18
N GLU A 191 -0.99 21.89 -5.32
CA GLU A 191 0.46 21.86 -5.60
C GLU A 191 1.21 21.04 -4.52
N ALA A 192 0.90 21.29 -3.24
CA ALA A 192 1.49 20.55 -2.12
C ALA A 192 1.17 19.05 -2.19
N LYS A 193 -0.10 18.69 -2.45
CA LYS A 193 -0.52 17.28 -2.52
C LYS A 193 0.10 16.54 -3.71
N GLN A 194 0.21 17.19 -4.86
CA GLN A 194 0.87 16.62 -6.03
C GLN A 194 2.38 16.41 -5.79
N ALA A 195 3.00 17.25 -4.95
CA ALA A 195 4.40 17.09 -4.58
C ALA A 195 4.62 16.11 -3.41
N HIS A 196 3.55 15.58 -2.79
CA HIS A 196 3.61 14.83 -1.53
C HIS A 196 4.21 15.61 -0.35
N ALA A 197 4.08 16.95 -0.35
CA ALA A 197 4.45 17.82 0.75
C ALA A 197 3.30 18.01 1.75
N ILE A 198 3.62 18.50 2.96
CA ILE A 198 2.61 18.84 3.96
C ILE A 198 1.89 20.12 3.51
N ALA A 199 0.58 20.01 3.27
CA ALA A 199 -0.25 21.10 2.77
C ALA A 199 -0.86 21.91 3.93
N VAL A 200 -0.51 23.19 4.05
CA VAL A 200 -1.04 24.08 5.09
C VAL A 200 -1.78 25.26 4.48
N GLY A 201 -3.07 25.36 4.78
CA GLY A 201 -3.92 26.49 4.39
C GLY A 201 -3.91 27.61 5.42
N VAL A 202 -3.75 28.87 5.01
CA VAL A 202 -3.92 30.04 5.89
C VAL A 202 -5.18 30.83 5.52
N VAL A 203 -6.03 31.16 6.50
CA VAL A 203 -7.35 31.76 6.23
C VAL A 203 -7.41 33.27 6.46
N VAL A 204 -6.86 33.78 7.57
CA VAL A 204 -6.94 35.22 7.89
C VAL A 204 -6.05 36.00 6.92
N GLY A 205 -6.66 36.99 6.27
CA GLY A 205 -6.02 37.78 5.21
C GLY A 205 -5.68 37.00 3.93
N GLY A 206 -6.29 35.82 3.73
CA GLY A 206 -6.16 35.03 2.52
C GLY A 206 -7.31 35.27 1.52
N ASN A 207 -7.15 34.75 0.30
CA ASN A 207 -8.09 34.89 -0.81
C ASN A 207 -9.50 34.39 -0.48
N GLN A 208 -9.62 33.26 0.22
CA GLN A 208 -10.93 32.66 0.51
C GLN A 208 -11.78 33.53 1.46
N VAL A 209 -11.15 34.38 2.28
CA VAL A 209 -11.85 35.42 3.05
C VAL A 209 -12.05 36.66 2.19
N GLY A 210 -11.00 37.11 1.48
CA GLY A 210 -11.10 38.12 0.43
C GLY A 210 -11.40 39.55 0.88
N LEU A 211 -11.39 39.82 2.18
CA LEU A 211 -11.55 41.16 2.76
C LEU A 211 -10.18 41.83 2.93
N SER A 212 -10.14 43.15 2.79
CA SER A 212 -8.99 43.95 3.23
C SER A 212 -8.84 43.87 4.76
N GLU A 213 -7.66 44.23 5.26
CA GLU A 213 -7.38 44.21 6.71
C GLU A 213 -8.38 45.07 7.49
N LYS A 214 -8.67 46.28 6.99
CA LYS A 214 -9.64 47.20 7.62
C LYS A 214 -11.05 46.62 7.65
N GLU A 215 -11.51 46.05 6.54
CA GLU A 215 -12.85 45.44 6.46
C GLU A 215 -12.96 44.24 7.38
N TYR A 216 -11.92 43.40 7.41
CA TYR A 216 -11.87 42.25 8.30
C TYR A 216 -11.91 42.70 9.76
N ASP A 217 -11.15 43.74 10.13
CA ASP A 217 -11.08 44.24 11.50
C ASP A 217 -12.42 44.77 12.02
N LEU A 218 -13.22 45.38 11.14
CA LEU A 218 -14.56 45.90 11.44
C LEU A 218 -15.60 44.80 11.69
N LEU A 219 -15.35 43.55 11.27
CA LEU A 219 -16.26 42.44 11.51
C LEU A 219 -16.38 42.11 13.01
N SER A 220 -17.59 41.76 13.44
CA SER A 220 -17.82 41.14 14.74
C SER A 220 -17.11 39.79 14.86
N ALA A 221 -16.92 39.30 16.09
CA ALA A 221 -16.30 38.00 16.33
C ALA A 221 -17.07 36.84 15.65
N SER A 222 -18.40 36.92 15.60
CA SER A 222 -19.24 35.93 14.90
C SER A 222 -19.03 35.95 13.39
N GLU A 223 -18.92 37.13 12.79
CA GLU A 223 -18.67 37.28 11.35
C GLU A 223 -17.27 36.81 10.97
N LYS A 224 -16.24 37.19 11.75
CA LYS A 224 -14.86 36.69 11.59
C LYS A 224 -14.82 35.17 11.63
N ARG A 225 -15.54 34.54 12.56
CA ARG A 225 -15.63 33.08 12.66
C ARG A 225 -16.36 32.47 11.45
N ALA A 226 -17.44 33.10 10.98
CA ALA A 226 -18.20 32.58 9.84
C ALA A 226 -17.35 32.58 8.55
N VAL A 227 -16.69 33.69 8.24
CA VAL A 227 -15.86 33.80 7.02
C VAL A 227 -14.64 32.89 7.07
N THR A 228 -13.97 32.78 8.23
CA THR A 228 -12.80 31.90 8.37
C THR A 228 -13.19 30.42 8.38
N THR A 229 -14.35 30.05 8.94
CA THR A 229 -14.85 28.65 8.89
C THR A 229 -15.14 28.22 7.46
N LYS A 230 -15.77 29.11 6.66
CA LYS A 230 -16.05 28.85 5.24
C LYS A 230 -14.76 28.66 4.46
N ALA A 231 -13.80 29.59 4.61
CA ALA A 231 -12.48 29.50 3.98
C ALA A 231 -11.74 28.21 4.36
N ALA A 232 -11.73 27.87 5.65
CA ALA A 232 -11.09 26.65 6.13
C ALA A 232 -11.71 25.39 5.54
N SER A 233 -13.04 25.37 5.38
CA SER A 233 -13.76 24.23 4.82
C SER A 233 -13.39 24.00 3.34
N GLN A 234 -13.20 25.06 2.57
CA GLN A 234 -12.76 24.97 1.17
C GLN A 234 -11.33 24.44 1.04
N LEU A 235 -10.40 24.92 1.88
CA LEU A 235 -9.02 24.43 1.86
C LEU A 235 -8.90 22.98 2.34
N LYS A 236 -9.69 22.58 3.35
CA LYS A 236 -9.79 21.18 3.78
C LYS A 236 -10.36 20.29 2.68
N ALA A 237 -11.40 20.73 1.99
CA ALA A 237 -11.98 19.99 0.86
C ALA A 237 -10.98 19.80 -0.29
N ALA A 238 -10.03 20.73 -0.47
CA ALA A 238 -8.93 20.60 -1.42
C ALA A 238 -7.81 19.63 -0.97
N GLY A 239 -7.86 19.12 0.27
CA GLY A 239 -6.90 18.17 0.81
C GLY A 239 -5.83 18.77 1.73
N ALA A 240 -6.04 19.97 2.29
CA ALA A 240 -5.10 20.55 3.25
C ALA A 240 -4.95 19.64 4.47
N ASP A 241 -3.70 19.31 4.83
CA ASP A 241 -3.38 18.49 5.99
C ASP A 241 -3.66 19.28 7.29
N TYR A 242 -3.37 20.60 7.25
CA TYR A 242 -3.70 21.53 8.33
C TYR A 242 -4.26 22.83 7.76
N VAL A 243 -5.13 23.48 8.54
CA VAL A 243 -5.58 24.84 8.27
C VAL A 243 -5.36 25.69 9.51
N ILE A 244 -4.58 26.75 9.35
CA ILE A 244 -4.22 27.70 10.40
C ILE A 244 -4.99 29.01 10.22
N SER A 245 -5.20 29.74 11.33
CA SER A 245 -5.89 31.02 11.29
C SER A 245 -4.96 32.09 10.74
N ASN A 246 -3.82 32.29 11.40
CA ASN A 246 -2.79 33.25 11.03
C ASN A 246 -1.51 32.53 10.64
N ILE A 247 -0.64 33.22 9.91
CA ILE A 247 0.59 32.62 9.39
C ILE A 247 1.58 32.22 10.51
N ASP A 248 1.60 32.96 11.62
CA ASP A 248 2.45 32.71 12.79
C ASP A 248 1.97 31.54 13.67
N ASP A 249 0.78 31.00 13.42
CA ASP A 249 0.38 29.70 14.00
C ASP A 249 1.34 28.56 13.57
N LEU A 250 2.09 28.74 12.47
CA LEU A 250 3.16 27.82 12.06
C LEU A 250 4.25 27.66 13.12
N ILE A 251 4.52 28.69 13.93
CA ILE A 251 5.50 28.64 15.03
C ILE A 251 5.11 27.54 16.04
N ARG A 252 3.80 27.30 16.22
CA ARG A 252 3.28 26.22 17.08
C ARG A 252 3.11 24.91 16.34
N LEU A 253 2.74 24.96 15.06
CA LEU A 253 2.48 23.76 14.26
C LEU A 253 3.77 22.98 13.97
N ILE A 254 4.85 23.66 13.58
CA ILE A 254 6.12 23.01 13.19
C ILE A 254 6.65 22.06 14.29
N PRO A 255 6.79 22.50 15.57
CA PRO A 255 7.22 21.59 16.64
C PRO A 255 6.26 20.42 16.87
N ALA A 256 4.95 20.64 16.71
CA ALA A 256 3.96 19.58 16.87
C ALA A 256 4.10 18.51 15.78
N LEU A 257 4.40 18.89 14.55
CA LEU A 257 4.68 17.95 13.45
C LEU A 257 5.93 17.11 13.73
N ASP A 258 6.98 17.73 14.25
CA ASP A 258 8.22 17.02 14.60
C ASP A 258 7.97 16.02 15.74
N ILE A 259 7.13 16.34 16.74
CA ILE A 259 6.74 15.43 17.82
C ILE A 259 5.88 14.27 17.29
N ILE A 260 4.92 14.56 16.41
CA ILE A 260 4.06 13.54 15.79
C ILE A 260 4.92 12.54 15.03
N GLU A 261 5.93 13.00 14.28
CA GLU A 261 6.81 12.07 13.59
C GLU A 261 7.84 11.40 14.52
N ALA A 262 8.38 12.10 15.52
CA ALA A 262 9.29 11.47 16.48
C ALA A 262 8.61 10.30 17.23
N ASN A 263 7.29 10.37 17.41
CA ASN A 263 6.46 9.32 17.99
C ASN A 263 5.78 8.43 16.95
N ARG A 264 6.06 8.62 15.65
CA ARG A 264 5.55 7.73 14.62
C ARG A 264 6.27 6.40 14.80
N PRO A 265 5.53 5.28 14.93
CA PRO A 265 6.16 3.97 14.92
C PRO A 265 7.04 3.87 13.68
N THR A 266 8.28 3.42 13.82
CA THR A 266 9.08 3.01 12.65
C THR A 266 8.21 2.16 11.75
N PRO A 267 8.16 2.43 10.42
CA PRO A 267 7.39 1.60 9.51
C PRO A 267 7.72 0.14 9.79
N GLU A 268 6.71 -0.66 10.10
CA GLU A 268 6.93 -2.08 10.38
C GLU A 268 7.60 -2.70 9.15
N PRO A 269 8.66 -3.51 9.34
CA PRO A 269 9.38 -4.08 8.22
C PRO A 269 8.45 -4.98 7.39
N ILE A 270 8.62 -4.92 6.07
CA ILE A 270 7.96 -5.82 5.14
C ILE A 270 8.57 -7.21 5.29
N LEU A 271 7.74 -8.19 5.59
CA LEU A 271 8.13 -9.58 5.75
C LEU A 271 8.18 -10.26 4.38
N LEU A 272 9.39 -10.47 3.87
CA LEU A 272 9.68 -11.25 2.67
C LEU A 272 9.97 -12.71 3.06
N THR A 273 9.05 -13.29 3.83
CA THR A 273 9.12 -14.67 4.32
C THR A 273 8.01 -15.52 3.68
N PRO A 274 8.06 -16.86 3.71
CA PRO A 274 6.95 -17.69 3.24
C PRO A 274 5.77 -17.71 4.22
N GLY A 275 5.77 -16.88 5.26
CA GLY A 275 4.74 -16.74 6.29
C GLY A 275 5.29 -16.99 7.71
N PRO A 276 4.92 -16.18 8.72
CA PRO A 276 3.89 -15.13 8.69
C PRO A 276 4.28 -13.92 7.82
N LEU A 277 3.27 -13.27 7.26
CA LEU A 277 3.39 -12.22 6.26
C LEU A 277 3.07 -10.85 6.85
N THR A 278 3.48 -9.78 6.17
CA THR A 278 2.91 -8.46 6.41
C THR A 278 1.44 -8.47 6.02
N THR A 279 0.56 -8.20 7.00
CA THR A 279 -0.89 -8.06 6.83
C THR A 279 -1.30 -6.59 6.74
N SER A 280 -2.47 -6.33 6.16
CA SER A 280 -3.03 -4.98 6.07
C SER A 280 -3.43 -4.45 7.44
N GLU A 281 -3.52 -3.13 7.57
CA GLU A 281 -4.02 -2.47 8.78
C GLU A 281 -5.46 -2.89 9.11
N THR A 282 -6.29 -3.08 8.09
CA THR A 282 -7.68 -3.55 8.22
C THR A 282 -7.80 -4.96 8.75
N VAL A 283 -6.90 -5.88 8.39
CA VAL A 283 -6.82 -7.22 9.00
C VAL A 283 -6.37 -7.12 10.46
N LYS A 284 -5.36 -6.29 10.75
CA LYS A 284 -4.84 -6.10 12.12
C LYS A 284 -5.89 -5.51 13.05
N SER A 285 -6.66 -4.54 12.59
CA SER A 285 -7.66 -3.84 13.41
C SER A 285 -8.80 -4.74 13.88
N GLN A 286 -9.08 -5.85 13.18
CA GLN A 286 -10.07 -6.83 13.65
C GLN A 286 -9.68 -7.49 14.98
N MET A 287 -8.38 -7.53 15.32
CA MET A 287 -7.91 -8.13 16.56
C MET A 287 -8.03 -7.20 17.77
N LEU A 288 -8.55 -5.98 17.61
CA LEU A 288 -8.73 -5.02 18.71
C LEU A 288 -10.05 -5.20 19.47
N VAL A 289 -10.86 -6.19 19.09
CA VAL A 289 -12.18 -6.46 19.65
C VAL A 289 -12.20 -7.88 20.23
N ASP A 290 -12.73 -8.02 21.45
CA ASP A 290 -12.93 -9.32 22.10
C ASP A 290 -14.28 -9.94 21.71
N HIS A 291 -14.27 -11.26 21.48
CA HIS A 291 -15.45 -11.99 21.00
C HIS A 291 -15.65 -13.30 21.78
N GLY A 292 -16.91 -13.66 22.06
CA GLY A 292 -17.28 -14.92 22.69
C GLY A 292 -17.36 -16.07 21.68
N THR A 293 -16.70 -17.20 21.96
CA THR A 293 -16.71 -18.40 21.08
C THR A 293 -18.11 -19.02 20.91
N TRP A 294 -19.04 -18.74 21.83
CA TRP A 294 -20.36 -19.38 21.88
C TRP A 294 -21.47 -18.49 21.30
N ASP A 295 -21.16 -17.24 20.97
CA ASP A 295 -22.12 -16.28 20.45
C ASP A 295 -22.63 -16.71 19.06
N ASP A 296 -23.93 -16.52 18.83
CA ASP A 296 -24.58 -16.91 17.57
C ASP A 296 -24.00 -16.15 16.36
N GLU A 297 -23.60 -14.89 16.55
CA GLU A 297 -22.94 -14.10 15.52
C GLU A 297 -21.59 -14.70 15.12
N TYR A 298 -20.75 -15.07 16.09
CA TYR A 298 -19.45 -15.68 15.83
C TYR A 298 -19.57 -17.04 15.12
N LYS A 299 -20.55 -17.86 15.51
CA LYS A 299 -20.85 -19.14 14.86
C LYS A 299 -21.28 -18.94 13.39
N ARG A 300 -22.16 -17.97 13.13
CA ARG A 300 -22.57 -17.58 11.77
C ARG A 300 -21.38 -17.09 10.93
N ASP A 301 -20.52 -16.26 11.50
CA ASP A 301 -19.33 -15.76 10.81
C ASP A 301 -18.31 -16.88 10.52
N THR A 302 -18.20 -17.85 11.44
CA THR A 302 -17.42 -19.08 11.19
C THR A 302 -17.98 -19.86 10.02
N GLN A 303 -19.32 -20.02 9.89
CA GLN A 303 -19.92 -20.64 8.71
C GLN A 303 -19.65 -19.85 7.42
N ALA A 304 -19.67 -18.52 7.48
CA ALA A 304 -19.32 -17.69 6.35
C ALA A 304 -17.87 -17.93 5.90
N VAL A 305 -16.92 -18.02 6.84
CA VAL A 305 -15.53 -18.40 6.54
C VAL A 305 -15.47 -19.77 5.86
N ARG A 306 -16.17 -20.78 6.39
CA ARG A 306 -16.20 -22.14 5.81
C ARG A 306 -16.73 -22.14 4.37
N ALA A 307 -17.81 -21.41 4.10
CA ALA A 307 -18.40 -21.30 2.78
C ALA A 307 -17.47 -20.56 1.78
N GLU A 308 -16.83 -19.47 2.21
CA GLU A 308 -15.88 -18.75 1.36
C GLU A 308 -14.63 -19.59 1.03
N LEU A 309 -14.16 -20.40 1.97
CA LEU A 309 -13.06 -21.34 1.73
C LEU A 309 -13.39 -22.39 0.67
N LEU A 310 -14.62 -22.92 0.69
CA LEU A 310 -15.10 -23.86 -0.33
C LEU A 310 -15.17 -23.21 -1.73
N LYS A 311 -15.67 -21.98 -1.81
CA LYS A 311 -15.65 -21.20 -3.07
C LYS A 311 -14.22 -20.99 -3.58
N LEU A 312 -13.30 -20.60 -2.68
CA LEU A 312 -11.89 -20.38 -3.02
C LEU A 312 -11.22 -21.64 -3.60
N ALA A 313 -11.61 -22.80 -3.09
CA ALA A 313 -11.10 -24.10 -3.46
C ALA A 313 -11.76 -24.70 -4.71
N ASN A 314 -12.75 -24.02 -5.29
CA ASN A 314 -13.68 -24.57 -6.29
C ASN A 314 -14.23 -25.94 -5.84
N ALA A 315 -14.70 -26.00 -4.60
CA ALA A 315 -15.22 -27.20 -3.96
C ALA A 315 -16.72 -27.01 -3.67
N PRO A 316 -17.63 -27.69 -4.40
CA PRO A 316 -19.07 -27.59 -4.15
C PRO A 316 -19.43 -27.99 -2.72
N GLN A 317 -20.31 -27.22 -2.07
CA GLN A 317 -20.62 -27.38 -0.64
C GLN A 317 -21.39 -28.68 -0.34
N GLU A 318 -22.12 -29.19 -1.32
CA GLU A 318 -22.80 -30.48 -1.30
C GLU A 318 -21.83 -31.66 -1.22
N ASP A 319 -20.62 -31.51 -1.77
CA ASP A 319 -19.63 -32.58 -1.90
C ASP A 319 -18.46 -32.42 -0.92
N TYR A 320 -18.20 -31.19 -0.47
CA TYR A 320 -17.05 -30.84 0.36
C TYR A 320 -17.45 -30.06 1.62
N ALA A 321 -16.61 -30.17 2.64
CA ALA A 321 -16.69 -29.39 3.87
C ALA A 321 -15.35 -28.71 4.15
N ALA A 322 -15.38 -27.44 4.57
CA ALA A 322 -14.22 -26.78 5.15
C ALA A 322 -14.21 -27.01 6.67
N VAL A 323 -13.08 -27.45 7.22
CA VAL A 323 -12.87 -27.74 8.63
C VAL A 323 -11.72 -26.88 9.13
N LEU A 324 -11.95 -26.10 10.17
CA LEU A 324 -10.93 -25.27 10.80
C LEU A 324 -10.37 -25.98 12.04
N MET A 325 -9.04 -26.11 12.11
CA MET A 325 -8.32 -26.78 13.19
C MET A 325 -7.44 -25.79 13.95
N GLN A 326 -7.54 -25.76 15.27
CA GLN A 326 -6.76 -24.82 16.09
C GLN A 326 -5.27 -25.18 16.05
N GLY A 327 -4.42 -24.15 15.99
CA GLY A 327 -2.97 -24.29 15.96
C GLY A 327 -2.35 -23.93 14.62
N SER A 328 -1.08 -24.31 14.42
CA SER A 328 -0.36 -24.02 13.17
C SER A 328 -0.84 -24.92 12.02
N GLY A 329 -0.40 -24.62 10.80
CA GLY A 329 -0.68 -25.47 9.63
C GLY A 329 -0.26 -26.93 9.82
N THR A 330 0.88 -27.19 10.49
CA THR A 330 1.34 -28.55 10.81
C THR A 330 0.33 -29.32 11.68
N PHE A 331 -0.44 -28.64 12.52
CA PHE A 331 -1.45 -29.30 13.36
C PHE A 331 -2.62 -29.78 12.49
N ALA A 332 -2.96 -29.06 11.41
CA ALA A 332 -3.95 -29.52 10.44
C ALA A 332 -3.43 -30.68 9.59
N VAL A 333 -2.12 -30.71 9.26
CA VAL A 333 -1.48 -31.88 8.63
C VAL A 333 -1.57 -33.10 9.53
N GLU A 334 -1.14 -32.98 10.79
CA GLU A 334 -1.21 -34.06 11.77
C GLU A 334 -2.64 -34.53 12.04
N SER A 335 -3.58 -33.59 12.18
CA SER A 335 -5.00 -33.87 12.31
C SER A 335 -5.55 -34.65 11.11
N THR A 336 -5.19 -34.24 9.90
CA THR A 336 -5.65 -34.90 8.67
C THR A 336 -5.06 -36.30 8.55
N LEU A 337 -3.74 -36.48 8.71
CA LEU A 337 -3.13 -37.80 8.63
C LEU A 337 -3.65 -38.74 9.74
N GLY A 338 -3.75 -38.24 10.96
CA GLY A 338 -4.20 -38.99 12.13
C GLY A 338 -5.67 -39.40 12.10
N THR A 339 -6.53 -38.65 11.40
CA THR A 339 -7.95 -38.96 11.23
C THR A 339 -8.27 -39.63 9.90
N ALA A 340 -7.63 -39.27 8.78
CA ALA A 340 -7.95 -39.82 7.47
C ALA A 340 -7.44 -41.26 7.32
N VAL A 341 -6.19 -41.54 7.73
CA VAL A 341 -5.56 -42.85 7.51
C VAL A 341 -6.02 -43.86 8.56
N PRO A 342 -6.75 -44.93 8.18
CA PRO A 342 -7.25 -45.94 9.12
C PRO A 342 -6.15 -46.51 10.04
N LYS A 343 -6.49 -46.76 11.31
CA LYS A 343 -5.60 -47.44 12.27
C LYS A 343 -5.19 -48.86 11.85
N LYS A 344 -5.94 -49.50 10.95
CA LYS A 344 -5.72 -50.87 10.49
C LYS A 344 -5.91 -50.95 8.98
N ASN A 345 -5.18 -51.85 8.33
CA ASN A 345 -5.32 -52.17 6.89
C ASN A 345 -5.16 -50.93 5.97
N ALA A 346 -4.31 -49.99 6.35
CA ALA A 346 -4.00 -48.82 5.54
C ALA A 346 -2.49 -48.56 5.54
N VAL A 347 -2.00 -48.08 4.41
CA VAL A 347 -0.62 -47.65 4.22
C VAL A 347 -0.62 -46.30 3.50
N LEU A 348 0.13 -45.35 4.05
CA LEU A 348 0.29 -43.99 3.53
C LEU A 348 1.56 -43.92 2.66
N MET A 349 1.43 -43.58 1.39
CA MET A 349 2.58 -43.18 0.58
C MET A 349 2.81 -41.68 0.68
N ILE A 350 4.06 -41.23 0.84
CA ILE A 350 4.42 -39.82 0.94
C ILE A 350 5.45 -39.48 -0.14
N ALA A 351 5.12 -38.53 -1.02
CA ALA A 351 6.09 -37.96 -1.95
C ALA A 351 6.87 -36.83 -1.28
N ILE A 352 8.20 -36.99 -1.17
CA ILE A 352 9.07 -36.13 -0.36
C ILE A 352 10.14 -35.47 -1.23
N ASN A 353 10.03 -34.16 -1.46
CA ASN A 353 11.09 -33.34 -2.07
C ASN A 353 11.52 -32.16 -1.19
N GLY A 354 11.31 -32.24 0.13
CA GLY A 354 11.71 -31.21 1.05
C GLY A 354 11.19 -31.39 2.47
N ALA A 355 11.38 -30.36 3.30
CA ALA A 355 11.17 -30.42 4.74
C ALA A 355 9.72 -30.70 5.15
N TYR A 356 8.71 -30.34 4.34
CA TYR A 356 7.32 -30.55 4.70
C TYR A 356 6.88 -32.00 4.46
N GLY A 357 7.35 -32.63 3.37
CA GLY A 357 7.17 -34.07 3.15
C GLY A 357 7.88 -34.91 4.22
N GLN A 358 9.11 -34.55 4.60
CA GLN A 358 9.83 -35.19 5.71
C GLN A 358 9.06 -35.04 7.03
N ARG A 359 8.43 -33.89 7.26
CA ARG A 359 7.58 -33.67 8.44
C ARG A 359 6.33 -34.56 8.43
N MET A 360 5.74 -34.83 7.27
CA MET A 360 4.63 -35.79 7.18
C MET A 360 5.08 -37.21 7.54
N ALA A 361 6.26 -37.63 7.10
CA ALA A 361 6.83 -38.93 7.49
C ALA A 361 7.07 -39.01 9.00
N GLN A 362 7.68 -37.98 9.59
CA GLN A 362 7.82 -37.88 11.05
C GLN A 362 6.48 -37.95 11.78
N ILE A 363 5.47 -37.22 11.30
CA ILE A 363 4.11 -37.30 11.86
C ILE A 363 3.56 -38.73 11.76
N ALA A 364 3.76 -39.41 10.62
CA ALA A 364 3.33 -40.79 10.46
C ALA A 364 4.00 -41.73 11.47
N ASP A 365 5.32 -41.57 11.71
CA ASP A 365 6.06 -42.29 12.75
C ASP A 365 5.48 -42.03 14.15
N TYR A 366 5.29 -40.76 14.54
CA TYR A 366 4.73 -40.39 15.84
C TYR A 366 3.33 -40.97 16.08
N LEU A 367 2.56 -41.13 15.01
CA LEU A 367 1.18 -41.61 15.03
C LEU A 367 1.05 -43.13 14.78
N ASP A 368 2.16 -43.85 14.62
CA ASP A 368 2.17 -45.28 14.26
C ASP A 368 1.31 -45.55 13.01
N ILE A 369 1.48 -44.71 11.98
CA ILE A 369 0.90 -44.88 10.65
C ILE A 369 1.94 -45.58 9.78
N ARG A 370 1.61 -46.77 9.27
CA ARG A 370 2.47 -47.46 8.31
C ARG A 370 2.59 -46.61 7.04
N HIS A 371 3.82 -46.29 6.63
CA HIS A 371 4.06 -45.44 5.46
C HIS A 371 5.18 -45.94 4.55
N VAL A 372 5.16 -45.46 3.31
CA VAL A 372 6.16 -45.67 2.27
C VAL A 372 6.60 -44.30 1.75
N ASP A 373 7.89 -44.00 1.86
CA ASP A 373 8.44 -42.70 1.46
C ASP A 373 9.05 -42.77 0.05
N VAL A 374 8.57 -41.89 -0.83
CA VAL A 374 9.13 -41.70 -2.18
C VAL A 374 9.97 -40.43 -2.17
N ALA A 375 11.28 -40.59 -1.98
CA ALA A 375 12.21 -39.47 -1.81
C ALA A 375 12.78 -38.94 -3.15
N PHE A 376 12.59 -37.66 -3.43
CA PHE A 376 13.13 -36.90 -4.55
C PHE A 376 14.24 -35.96 -4.07
N ALA A 377 15.08 -35.46 -4.98
CA ALA A 377 16.00 -34.37 -4.63
C ALA A 377 15.21 -33.07 -4.35
N GLU A 378 15.75 -32.18 -3.51
CA GLU A 378 15.04 -30.95 -3.10
C GLU A 378 14.85 -29.94 -4.24
N ASP A 379 15.64 -30.07 -5.30
CA ASP A 379 15.59 -29.30 -6.54
C ASP A 379 14.80 -30.00 -7.67
N GLU A 380 14.17 -31.15 -7.38
CA GLU A 380 13.33 -31.91 -8.31
C GLU A 380 11.85 -31.86 -7.92
N ILE A 381 10.98 -31.83 -8.94
CA ILE A 381 9.54 -32.00 -8.75
C ILE A 381 9.20 -33.46 -8.37
N THR A 382 8.05 -33.65 -7.74
CA THR A 382 7.49 -34.99 -7.53
C THR A 382 6.96 -35.58 -8.83
N ASP A 383 7.78 -36.36 -9.52
CA ASP A 383 7.45 -36.92 -10.84
C ASP A 383 6.47 -38.10 -10.79
N TRP A 384 5.50 -38.11 -11.73
CA TRP A 384 4.48 -39.16 -11.84
C TRP A 384 5.06 -40.54 -12.15
N SER A 385 6.07 -40.65 -13.02
CA SER A 385 6.62 -41.95 -13.42
C SER A 385 7.21 -42.68 -12.20
N ARG A 386 7.89 -41.95 -11.32
CA ARG A 386 8.42 -42.50 -10.09
C ARG A 386 7.33 -42.89 -9.11
N ILE A 387 6.35 -42.00 -8.87
CA ILE A 387 5.19 -42.30 -8.01
C ILE A 387 4.45 -43.55 -8.50
N GLN A 388 4.20 -43.67 -9.80
CA GLN A 388 3.53 -44.83 -10.38
C GLN A 388 4.31 -46.13 -10.18
N SER A 389 5.64 -46.08 -10.31
CA SER A 389 6.50 -47.24 -10.11
C SER A 389 6.44 -47.73 -8.66
N GLU A 390 6.47 -46.81 -7.70
CA GLU A 390 6.35 -47.14 -6.27
C GLU A 390 4.96 -47.65 -5.91
N LEU A 391 3.89 -47.07 -6.47
CA LEU A 391 2.52 -47.56 -6.27
C LEU A 391 2.34 -48.98 -6.84
N THR A 392 3.06 -49.32 -7.91
CA THR A 392 3.07 -50.68 -8.46
C THR A 392 3.82 -51.66 -7.55
N ALA A 393 4.90 -51.22 -6.92
CA ALA A 393 5.68 -52.02 -5.97
C ALA A 393 4.96 -52.21 -4.62
N HIS A 394 4.08 -51.26 -4.26
CA HIS A 394 3.35 -51.22 -3.00
C HIS A 394 1.83 -51.21 -3.19
N PRO A 395 1.22 -52.33 -3.68
CA PRO A 395 -0.22 -52.42 -3.91
C PRO A 395 -1.06 -52.32 -2.63
N GLU A 396 -0.45 -52.41 -1.44
CA GLU A 396 -1.09 -52.20 -0.14
C GLU A 396 -1.37 -50.73 0.19
N VAL A 397 -0.88 -49.77 -0.60
CA VAL A 397 -1.08 -48.34 -0.40
C VAL A 397 -2.54 -47.96 -0.59
N THR A 398 -3.09 -47.27 0.40
CA THR A 398 -4.48 -46.80 0.39
C THR A 398 -4.60 -45.28 0.43
N HIS A 399 -3.54 -44.58 0.84
CA HIS A 399 -3.50 -43.12 0.94
C HIS A 399 -2.22 -42.59 0.31
N PHE A 400 -2.30 -41.41 -0.31
CA PHE A 400 -1.16 -40.73 -0.92
C PHE A 400 -1.12 -39.28 -0.45
N ALA A 401 0.04 -38.83 0.04
CA ALA A 401 0.27 -37.46 0.49
C ALA A 401 1.38 -36.77 -0.32
N VAL A 402 1.16 -35.50 -0.65
CA VAL A 402 2.15 -34.65 -1.35
C VAL A 402 2.01 -33.19 -0.94
N VAL A 403 3.12 -32.46 -0.97
CA VAL A 403 3.18 -31.01 -0.77
C VAL A 403 3.05 -30.32 -2.12
N HIS A 404 2.13 -29.36 -2.28
CA HIS A 404 1.93 -28.64 -3.54
C HIS A 404 3.04 -27.61 -3.77
N CYS A 405 3.33 -26.74 -2.79
CA CYS A 405 4.39 -25.75 -2.90
C CYS A 405 5.47 -25.97 -1.82
N GLU A 406 6.59 -26.55 -2.21
CA GLU A 406 7.70 -26.87 -1.33
C GLU A 406 8.57 -25.62 -1.09
N THR A 407 8.25 -24.87 -0.04
CA THR A 407 8.92 -23.58 0.27
C THR A 407 10.37 -23.72 0.76
N THR A 408 10.88 -24.94 0.93
CA THR A 408 12.31 -25.19 1.13
C THR A 408 13.12 -24.67 -0.06
N THR A 409 12.66 -24.95 -1.28
CA THR A 409 13.33 -24.55 -2.53
C THR A 409 12.53 -23.56 -3.37
N GLY A 410 11.20 -23.55 -3.21
CA GLY A 410 10.28 -22.75 -4.01
C GLY A 410 9.57 -23.55 -5.10
N ILE A 411 9.73 -24.88 -5.15
CA ILE A 411 9.12 -25.75 -6.16
C ILE A 411 7.59 -25.76 -6.05
N LEU A 412 6.92 -25.70 -7.20
CA LEU A 412 5.51 -26.03 -7.34
C LEU A 412 5.37 -27.43 -7.96
N ASN A 413 4.97 -28.40 -7.14
CA ASN A 413 4.77 -29.79 -7.57
C ASN A 413 3.48 -29.91 -8.42
N PRO A 414 3.49 -30.69 -9.52
CA PRO A 414 2.41 -30.68 -10.51
C PRO A 414 1.22 -31.57 -10.09
N ILE A 415 0.50 -31.16 -9.04
CA ILE A 415 -0.62 -31.93 -8.47
C ILE A 415 -1.73 -32.19 -9.50
N GLU A 416 -1.89 -31.33 -10.50
CA GLU A 416 -2.86 -31.48 -11.60
C GLU A 416 -2.57 -32.69 -12.47
N THR A 417 -1.32 -33.15 -12.51
CA THR A 417 -0.89 -34.31 -13.30
C THR A 417 -0.85 -35.60 -12.47
N ILE A 418 -0.72 -35.49 -11.15
CA ILE A 418 -0.53 -36.61 -10.22
C ILE A 418 -1.88 -37.03 -9.63
N ILE A 419 -2.62 -36.10 -9.04
CA ILE A 419 -3.78 -36.39 -8.19
C ILE A 419 -4.89 -37.11 -8.96
N PRO A 420 -5.31 -36.69 -10.17
CA PRO A 420 -6.37 -37.40 -10.89
C PRO A 420 -6.02 -38.87 -11.19
N LYS A 421 -4.73 -39.17 -11.41
CA LYS A 421 -4.25 -40.53 -11.70
C LYS A 421 -4.23 -41.40 -10.45
N VAL A 422 -3.76 -40.85 -9.33
CA VAL A 422 -3.79 -41.54 -8.03
C VAL A 422 -5.25 -41.79 -7.61
N HIS A 423 -6.12 -40.79 -7.76
CA HIS A 423 -7.54 -40.90 -7.46
C HIS A 423 -8.22 -42.00 -8.30
N ALA A 424 -7.90 -42.09 -9.60
CA ALA A 424 -8.43 -43.14 -10.48
C ALA A 424 -8.04 -44.57 -10.07
N MET A 425 -7.01 -44.73 -9.23
CA MET A 425 -6.61 -46.02 -8.64
C MET A 425 -7.39 -46.35 -7.36
N GLY A 426 -8.31 -45.49 -6.92
CA GLY A 426 -9.07 -45.66 -5.68
C GLY A 426 -8.27 -45.33 -4.41
N ILE A 427 -7.15 -44.63 -4.55
CA ILE A 427 -6.29 -44.20 -3.44
C ILE A 427 -6.75 -42.83 -2.94
N THR A 428 -6.91 -42.68 -1.63
CA THR A 428 -7.29 -41.41 -1.00
C THR A 428 -6.16 -40.39 -1.09
N THR A 429 -6.46 -39.18 -1.56
CA THR A 429 -5.45 -38.14 -1.86
C THR A 429 -5.42 -37.03 -0.82
N ILE A 430 -4.23 -36.71 -0.31
CA ILE A 430 -4.00 -35.69 0.71
C ILE A 430 -2.96 -34.70 0.17
N VAL A 431 -3.36 -33.44 -0.01
CA VAL A 431 -2.47 -32.38 -0.51
C VAL A 431 -2.24 -31.31 0.56
N ASP A 432 -0.99 -31.12 0.92
CA ASP A 432 -0.56 -29.95 1.67
C ASP A 432 -0.37 -28.76 0.71
N ALA A 433 -1.32 -27.84 0.75
CA ALA A 433 -1.34 -26.59 0.00
C ALA A 433 -1.08 -25.38 0.93
N MET A 434 -0.26 -25.54 1.98
CA MET A 434 0.01 -24.51 3.00
C MET A 434 0.34 -23.15 2.39
N SER A 435 1.29 -23.14 1.48
CA SER A 435 1.89 -21.96 0.86
C SER A 435 1.24 -21.58 -0.47
N SER A 436 0.47 -22.47 -1.09
CA SER A 436 -0.15 -22.24 -2.41
C SER A 436 -1.62 -21.82 -2.32
N PHE A 437 -2.40 -22.36 -1.37
CA PHE A 437 -3.84 -22.09 -1.30
C PHE A 437 -4.15 -20.61 -1.03
N GLY A 438 -5.00 -20.03 -1.87
CA GLY A 438 -5.30 -18.59 -1.88
C GLY A 438 -4.31 -17.72 -2.65
N GLY A 439 -3.19 -18.28 -3.14
CA GLY A 439 -2.19 -17.59 -3.97
C GLY A 439 -1.97 -18.25 -5.34
N VAL A 440 -2.31 -19.53 -5.47
CA VAL A 440 -2.32 -20.31 -6.71
C VAL A 440 -3.73 -20.88 -6.90
N PRO A 441 -4.34 -20.78 -8.09
CA PRO A 441 -5.62 -21.42 -8.36
C PRO A 441 -5.54 -22.93 -8.13
N ILE A 442 -6.48 -23.49 -7.38
CA ILE A 442 -6.60 -24.93 -7.19
C ILE A 442 -8.08 -25.28 -7.39
N ASN A 443 -8.35 -26.24 -8.27
CA ASN A 443 -9.69 -26.75 -8.47
C ASN A 443 -9.86 -28.11 -7.79
N THR A 444 -10.32 -28.09 -6.55
CA THR A 444 -10.37 -29.29 -5.69
C THR A 444 -11.29 -30.35 -6.26
N ALA A 445 -12.46 -29.93 -6.76
CA ALA A 445 -13.45 -30.85 -7.32
C ALA A 445 -12.96 -31.49 -8.63
N ASP A 446 -12.42 -30.69 -9.56
CA ASP A 446 -11.92 -31.20 -10.85
C ASP A 446 -10.75 -32.19 -10.68
N LEU A 447 -9.91 -31.96 -9.67
CA LEU A 447 -8.79 -32.86 -9.36
C LEU A 447 -9.23 -34.16 -8.67
N GLY A 448 -10.44 -34.22 -8.12
CA GLY A 448 -10.90 -35.34 -7.32
C GLY A 448 -10.18 -35.45 -5.96
N LEU A 449 -9.70 -34.33 -5.41
CA LEU A 449 -8.98 -34.30 -4.14
C LEU A 449 -9.85 -34.75 -2.97
N ASP A 450 -9.32 -35.58 -2.07
CA ASP A 450 -10.03 -35.96 -0.86
C ASP A 450 -9.79 -34.98 0.30
N TYR A 451 -8.54 -34.55 0.46
CA TYR A 451 -8.15 -33.57 1.48
C TYR A 451 -7.18 -32.54 0.91
N LEU A 452 -7.48 -31.26 1.09
CA LEU A 452 -6.57 -30.14 0.84
C LEU A 452 -6.34 -29.36 2.13
N ILE A 453 -5.09 -29.15 2.51
CA ILE A 453 -4.70 -28.60 3.80
C ILE A 453 -4.02 -27.24 3.61
N SER A 454 -4.33 -26.24 4.44
CA SER A 454 -3.63 -24.96 4.47
C SER A 454 -3.70 -24.28 5.86
N SER A 455 -3.35 -23.00 5.96
CA SER A 455 -3.47 -22.22 7.19
C SER A 455 -3.93 -20.78 6.98
N SER A 456 -4.34 -20.14 8.08
CA SER A 456 -4.88 -18.78 8.08
C SER A 456 -3.89 -17.70 7.64
N ASN A 457 -2.58 -17.96 7.74
CA ASN A 457 -1.53 -16.93 7.75
C ASN A 457 -0.55 -16.97 6.56
N LYS A 458 -0.99 -17.58 5.47
CA LYS A 458 -0.24 -17.72 4.22
C LYS A 458 -0.90 -16.87 3.14
N CYS A 459 -1.17 -17.42 1.97
CA CYS A 459 -1.58 -16.63 0.81
C CYS A 459 -2.96 -15.98 0.89
N VAL A 460 -3.83 -16.38 1.82
CA VAL A 460 -5.08 -15.65 2.12
C VAL A 460 -4.79 -14.32 2.85
N GLN A 461 -3.66 -14.22 3.55
CA GLN A 461 -3.17 -13.04 4.28
C GLN A 461 -3.89 -12.72 5.60
N GLY A 462 -4.39 -13.74 6.30
CA GLY A 462 -4.76 -13.60 7.71
C GLY A 462 -3.55 -13.70 8.65
N VAL A 463 -3.80 -13.87 9.94
CA VAL A 463 -2.77 -13.98 10.99
C VAL A 463 -2.66 -15.43 11.51
N PRO A 464 -1.54 -15.85 12.12
CA PRO A 464 -1.36 -17.23 12.60
C PRO A 464 -2.34 -17.60 13.72
N GLY A 465 -2.92 -18.80 13.66
CA GLY A 465 -3.71 -19.34 14.78
C GLY A 465 -4.59 -20.55 14.48
N PHE A 466 -4.92 -20.81 13.21
CA PHE A 466 -5.60 -22.05 12.82
C PHE A 466 -5.12 -22.58 11.45
N GLY A 467 -5.14 -23.89 11.31
CA GLY A 467 -5.10 -24.59 10.03
C GLY A 467 -6.50 -24.80 9.46
N LEU A 468 -6.60 -25.03 8.16
CA LEU A 468 -7.86 -25.31 7.48
C LEU A 468 -7.71 -26.54 6.59
N VAL A 469 -8.79 -27.32 6.48
CA VAL A 469 -8.84 -28.52 5.66
C VAL A 469 -10.12 -28.48 4.83
N ILE A 470 -9.99 -28.57 3.51
CA ILE A 470 -11.11 -28.85 2.61
C ILE A 470 -11.17 -30.37 2.46
N ALA A 471 -12.26 -30.98 2.92
CA ALA A 471 -12.41 -32.43 2.94
C ALA A 471 -13.63 -32.85 2.12
N LYS A 472 -13.46 -33.87 1.28
CA LYS A 472 -14.55 -34.50 0.55
C LYS A 472 -15.46 -35.23 1.54
N ARG A 473 -16.75 -34.91 1.54
CA ARG A 473 -17.75 -35.42 2.51
C ARG A 473 -17.80 -36.94 2.50
N THR A 474 -17.88 -37.54 1.30
CA THR A 474 -17.91 -39.00 1.12
C THR A 474 -16.71 -39.72 1.73
N THR A 475 -15.58 -39.03 1.86
CA THR A 475 -14.32 -39.59 2.38
C THR A 475 -14.23 -39.34 3.89
N ILE A 476 -14.41 -38.09 4.35
CA ILE A 476 -14.35 -37.78 5.79
C ILE A 476 -15.46 -38.47 6.60
N ASP A 477 -16.66 -38.66 6.05
CA ASP A 477 -17.75 -39.35 6.76
C ASP A 477 -17.41 -40.80 7.15
N GLN A 478 -16.42 -41.42 6.48
CA GLN A 478 -15.94 -42.77 6.76
C GLN A 478 -14.89 -42.83 7.88
N THR A 479 -14.46 -41.69 8.40
CA THR A 479 -13.32 -41.59 9.34
C THR A 479 -13.72 -41.54 10.82
N LYS A 480 -14.99 -41.75 11.13
CA LYS A 480 -15.52 -41.73 12.51
C LYS A 480 -14.72 -42.67 13.44
N GLY A 481 -14.20 -42.11 14.53
CA GLY A 481 -13.44 -42.86 15.55
C GLY A 481 -12.00 -43.24 15.13
N ASN A 482 -11.55 -42.80 13.95
CA ASN A 482 -10.24 -43.12 13.45
C ASN A 482 -9.12 -42.25 14.05
N ALA A 483 -9.44 -41.04 14.53
CA ALA A 483 -8.47 -40.12 15.09
C ALA A 483 -7.60 -40.76 16.20
N ARG A 484 -6.34 -40.35 16.22
CA ARG A 484 -5.33 -40.78 17.21
C ARG A 484 -5.14 -39.78 18.35
N SER A 485 -5.77 -38.61 18.24
CA SER A 485 -5.73 -37.54 19.22
C SER A 485 -7.14 -36.98 19.41
N LEU A 486 -7.50 -36.68 20.66
CA LEU A 486 -8.77 -36.02 20.97
C LEU A 486 -8.80 -34.58 20.42
N ALA A 487 -7.70 -33.84 20.62
CA ALA A 487 -7.60 -32.43 20.28
C ALA A 487 -7.47 -32.20 18.76
N LEU A 488 -6.84 -33.14 18.06
CA LEU A 488 -6.62 -33.08 16.61
C LEU A 488 -7.58 -34.00 15.83
N ASP A 489 -8.71 -34.38 16.41
CA ASP A 489 -9.73 -35.16 15.69
C ASP A 489 -10.44 -34.28 14.65
N LEU A 490 -10.06 -34.45 13.38
CA LEU A 490 -10.64 -33.72 12.25
C LEU A 490 -12.13 -34.05 12.05
N TYR A 491 -12.50 -35.32 12.24
CA TYR A 491 -13.86 -35.81 11.99
C TYR A 491 -14.82 -35.22 13.01
N ASP A 492 -14.49 -35.29 14.29
CA ASP A 492 -15.36 -34.74 15.32
C ASP A 492 -15.46 -33.22 15.20
N GLN A 493 -14.38 -32.52 14.81
CA GLN A 493 -14.42 -31.06 14.59
C GLN A 493 -15.36 -30.72 13.43
N TYR A 494 -15.25 -31.48 12.33
CA TYR A 494 -16.19 -31.40 11.21
C TYR A 494 -17.64 -31.62 11.66
N ARG A 495 -17.93 -32.71 12.37
CA ARG A 495 -19.29 -33.01 12.86
C ARG A 495 -19.82 -31.91 13.77
N THR A 496 -18.97 -31.35 14.63
CA THR A 496 -19.38 -30.24 15.52
C THR A 496 -19.76 -29.01 14.71
N PHE A 497 -19.04 -28.68 13.65
CA PHE A 497 -19.42 -27.57 12.78
C PHE A 497 -20.75 -27.81 12.04
N GLU A 498 -21.00 -29.04 11.59
CA GLU A 498 -22.25 -29.40 10.88
C GLU A 498 -23.47 -29.48 11.82
N GLU A 499 -23.30 -30.02 13.04
CA GLU A 499 -24.39 -30.28 13.98
C GLU A 499 -24.73 -29.08 14.86
N HIS A 500 -23.83 -28.09 14.95
CA HIS A 500 -23.95 -26.94 15.83
C HIS A 500 -23.61 -25.61 15.15
N ASP A 501 -23.95 -25.49 13.86
CA ASP A 501 -23.97 -24.24 13.11
C ASP A 501 -22.68 -23.41 13.16
N GLY A 502 -21.51 -24.04 13.00
CA GLY A 502 -20.23 -23.31 13.00
C GLY A 502 -19.56 -23.22 14.37
N LYS A 503 -20.11 -23.88 15.39
CA LYS A 503 -19.45 -24.03 16.69
C LYS A 503 -18.17 -24.86 16.58
N TRP A 504 -17.13 -24.40 17.26
CA TRP A 504 -15.89 -25.15 17.48
C TRP A 504 -16.03 -26.13 18.64
N ARG A 505 -15.29 -27.26 18.64
CA ARG A 505 -15.30 -28.20 19.78
C ARG A 505 -14.76 -27.58 21.07
N PHE A 506 -13.71 -26.79 20.93
CA PHE A 506 -13.00 -26.12 22.01
C PHE A 506 -12.95 -24.61 21.78
N THR A 507 -12.52 -23.85 22.79
CA THR A 507 -12.37 -22.39 22.70
C THR A 507 -11.55 -22.01 21.47
N SER A 508 -12.16 -21.29 20.52
CA SER A 508 -11.55 -20.97 19.23
C SER A 508 -10.67 -19.73 19.30
N PRO A 509 -9.72 -19.54 18.37
CA PRO A 509 -8.93 -18.31 18.27
C PRO A 509 -9.78 -17.19 17.61
N THR A 510 -10.73 -16.62 18.36
CA THR A 510 -11.76 -15.72 17.83
C THR A 510 -11.19 -14.50 17.09
N HIS A 511 -10.18 -13.83 17.65
CA HIS A 511 -9.48 -12.71 17.01
C HIS A 511 -8.88 -13.09 15.65
N VAL A 512 -8.32 -14.30 15.54
CA VAL A 512 -7.70 -14.81 14.31
C VAL A 512 -8.75 -15.11 13.25
N VAL A 513 -9.91 -15.65 13.65
CA VAL A 513 -11.02 -15.93 12.72
C VAL A 513 -11.59 -14.64 12.13
N TYR A 514 -11.78 -13.60 12.94
CA TYR A 514 -12.23 -12.29 12.44
C TYR A 514 -11.20 -11.59 11.55
N ALA A 515 -9.92 -11.63 11.94
CA ALA A 515 -8.84 -11.15 11.08
C ALA A 515 -8.80 -11.90 9.73
N PHE A 516 -9.01 -13.22 9.75
CA PHE A 516 -9.07 -14.03 8.54
C PHE A 516 -10.30 -13.73 7.67
N LEU A 517 -11.47 -13.52 8.28
CA LEU A 517 -12.68 -13.10 7.57
C LEU A 517 -12.47 -11.77 6.84
N GLN A 518 -11.78 -10.81 7.45
CA GLN A 518 -11.40 -9.57 6.80
C GLN A 518 -10.39 -9.80 5.66
N ALA A 519 -9.42 -10.70 5.82
CA ALA A 519 -8.48 -11.06 4.77
C ALA A 519 -9.17 -11.71 3.54
N LEU A 520 -10.20 -12.54 3.77
CA LEU A 520 -11.06 -13.09 2.70
C LEU A 520 -11.82 -11.99 1.97
N ARG A 521 -12.38 -11.01 2.69
CA ARG A 521 -13.05 -9.84 2.08
C ARG A 521 -12.10 -9.04 1.20
N GLU A 522 -10.88 -8.80 1.66
CA GLU A 522 -9.84 -8.12 0.88
C GLU A 522 -9.41 -8.91 -0.36
N LEU A 523 -9.27 -10.23 -0.23
CA LEU A 523 -8.99 -11.11 -1.36
C LEU A 523 -10.08 -11.03 -2.43
N ASN A 524 -11.35 -11.10 -2.02
CA ASN A 524 -12.48 -10.98 -2.93
C ASN A 524 -12.52 -9.59 -3.59
N ALA A 525 -12.34 -8.51 -2.83
CA ALA A 525 -12.30 -7.14 -3.34
C ALA A 525 -11.15 -6.90 -4.34
N ALA A 526 -10.02 -7.60 -4.17
CA ALA A 526 -8.86 -7.50 -5.06
C ALA A 526 -9.00 -8.32 -6.37
N GLY A 527 -10.13 -9.00 -6.59
CA GLY A 527 -10.35 -9.85 -7.78
C GLY A 527 -10.01 -11.34 -7.56
N GLY A 528 -9.95 -11.78 -6.31
CA GLY A 528 -9.79 -13.19 -5.94
C GLY A 528 -8.40 -13.77 -6.20
N VAL A 529 -8.32 -15.11 -6.17
CA VAL A 529 -7.05 -15.84 -6.31
C VAL A 529 -6.38 -15.57 -7.65
N THR A 530 -7.15 -15.41 -8.73
CA THR A 530 -6.60 -15.14 -10.07
C THR A 530 -5.81 -13.83 -10.12
N ALA A 531 -6.36 -12.74 -9.58
CA ALA A 531 -5.67 -11.46 -9.53
C ALA A 531 -4.45 -11.50 -8.59
N ARG A 532 -4.59 -12.18 -7.45
CA ARG A 532 -3.49 -12.36 -6.49
C ARG A 532 -2.34 -13.20 -7.06
N ASN A 533 -2.66 -14.30 -7.74
CA ASN A 533 -1.70 -15.17 -8.41
C ASN A 533 -0.90 -14.41 -9.47
N ARG A 534 -1.58 -13.60 -10.29
CA ARG A 534 -0.92 -12.73 -11.28
C ARG A 534 0.10 -11.80 -10.60
N ARG A 535 -0.31 -11.08 -9.55
CA ARG A 535 0.59 -10.19 -8.80
C ARG A 535 1.78 -10.94 -8.23
N TYR A 536 1.55 -12.12 -7.64
CA TYR A 536 2.62 -12.94 -7.07
C TYR A 536 3.60 -13.43 -8.13
N ALA A 537 3.12 -13.87 -9.29
CA ALA A 537 3.96 -14.28 -10.41
C ALA A 537 4.76 -13.10 -11.00
N GLU A 538 4.14 -11.93 -11.14
CA GLU A 538 4.83 -10.70 -11.59
C GLU A 538 5.91 -10.27 -10.59
N ASN A 539 5.62 -10.32 -9.28
CA ASN A 539 6.60 -10.02 -8.23
C ASN A 539 7.75 -11.03 -8.23
N GLU A 540 7.46 -12.34 -8.34
CA GLU A 540 8.47 -13.40 -8.42
C GLU A 540 9.39 -13.17 -9.63
N ALA A 541 8.82 -12.97 -10.81
CA ALA A 541 9.61 -12.80 -12.03
C ALA A 541 10.52 -11.58 -11.93
N LYS A 542 9.97 -10.47 -11.43
CA LYS A 542 10.73 -9.23 -11.20
C LYS A 542 11.87 -9.42 -10.19
N LEU A 543 11.59 -10.09 -9.07
CA LEU A 543 12.58 -10.40 -8.05
C LEU A 543 13.68 -11.30 -8.62
N ARG A 544 13.31 -12.41 -9.26
CA ARG A 544 14.24 -13.39 -9.83
C ARG A 544 15.15 -12.77 -10.89
N GLU A 545 14.58 -12.02 -11.83
CA GLU A 545 15.34 -11.34 -12.89
C GLU A 545 16.22 -10.22 -12.34
N GLY A 546 15.74 -9.48 -11.34
CA GLY A 546 16.50 -8.44 -10.67
C GLY A 546 17.70 -9.00 -9.92
N MET A 547 17.49 -10.04 -9.11
CA MET A 547 18.53 -10.73 -8.35
C MET A 547 19.57 -11.37 -9.29
N ALA A 548 19.14 -11.97 -10.41
CA ALA A 548 20.06 -12.52 -11.42
C ALA A 548 20.99 -11.44 -12.01
N LYS A 549 20.47 -10.23 -12.28
CA LYS A 549 21.28 -9.08 -12.74
C LYS A 549 22.28 -8.59 -11.68
N LEU A 550 22.03 -8.88 -10.41
CA LEU A 550 22.91 -8.57 -9.28
C LEU A 550 23.88 -9.71 -8.95
N GLY A 551 23.87 -10.80 -9.72
CA GLY A 551 24.78 -11.94 -9.54
C GLY A 551 24.28 -13.03 -8.59
N TYR A 552 23.00 -13.00 -8.21
CA TYR A 552 22.37 -14.05 -7.37
C TYR A 552 21.59 -15.02 -8.24
N GLU A 553 22.02 -16.29 -8.27
CA GLU A 553 21.36 -17.35 -9.03
C GLU A 553 20.26 -18.05 -8.21
N PRO A 554 19.06 -18.30 -8.80
CA PRO A 554 18.08 -19.19 -8.21
C PRO A 554 18.63 -20.62 -8.03
N VAL A 555 18.14 -21.32 -7.00
CA VAL A 555 18.47 -22.73 -6.76
C VAL A 555 17.82 -23.64 -7.81
N ILE A 556 16.58 -23.32 -8.21
CA ILE A 556 15.76 -24.12 -9.12
C ILE A 556 15.51 -23.41 -10.44
N LYS A 557 15.08 -24.15 -11.46
CA LYS A 557 14.73 -23.60 -12.78
C LYS A 557 13.39 -22.88 -12.73
N ALA A 558 13.21 -21.91 -13.62
CA ALA A 558 12.04 -21.04 -13.66
C ALA A 558 10.73 -21.76 -14.04
N ASP A 559 10.80 -22.90 -14.72
CA ASP A 559 9.63 -23.70 -15.14
C ASP A 559 8.94 -24.45 -13.97
N VAL A 560 9.68 -24.72 -12.90
CA VAL A 560 9.18 -25.39 -11.69
C VAL A 560 9.04 -24.44 -10.49
N GLN A 561 9.41 -23.17 -10.67
CA GLN A 561 9.40 -22.14 -9.64
C GLN A 561 7.97 -21.68 -9.33
N SER A 562 7.59 -21.76 -8.05
CA SER A 562 6.31 -21.22 -7.57
C SER A 562 6.35 -19.69 -7.53
N PRO A 563 5.19 -19.02 -7.65
CA PRO A 563 5.10 -17.56 -7.49
C PRO A 563 5.23 -17.11 -6.02
N ILE A 564 5.56 -18.01 -5.09
CA ILE A 564 5.41 -17.77 -3.64
C ILE A 564 6.72 -17.28 -3.00
N ILE A 565 7.81 -17.98 -3.29
CA ILE A 565 9.11 -17.76 -2.67
C ILE A 565 10.21 -18.27 -3.57
N THR A 566 11.30 -17.49 -3.67
CA THR A 566 12.48 -17.87 -4.46
C THR A 566 13.67 -18.12 -3.54
N SER A 567 14.38 -19.22 -3.77
CA SER A 567 15.64 -19.53 -3.09
C SER A 567 16.80 -19.11 -3.98
N PHE A 568 17.73 -18.33 -3.44
CA PHE A 568 18.94 -17.87 -4.13
C PHE A 568 20.17 -18.50 -3.50
N LYS A 569 21.11 -18.97 -4.34
CA LYS A 569 22.42 -19.44 -3.89
C LYS A 569 23.20 -18.26 -3.30
N TYR A 570 24.13 -18.56 -2.39
CA TYR A 570 25.14 -17.59 -2.01
C TYR A 570 25.99 -17.22 -3.24
N PRO A 571 26.23 -15.92 -3.51
CA PRO A 571 27.00 -15.49 -4.69
C PRO A 571 28.49 -15.84 -4.59
N SER A 572 28.99 -16.10 -3.38
CA SER A 572 30.36 -16.54 -3.11
C SER A 572 30.45 -17.28 -1.76
N GLN A 573 31.58 -17.92 -1.49
CA GLN A 573 31.83 -18.57 -0.19
C GLN A 573 32.03 -17.59 0.96
N GLN A 574 32.41 -16.34 0.67
CA GLN A 574 32.63 -15.28 1.64
C GLN A 574 31.36 -14.50 1.97
N PHE A 575 30.25 -14.78 1.28
CA PHE A 575 28.99 -14.08 1.49
C PHE A 575 28.46 -14.31 2.91
N ASP A 576 28.20 -13.20 3.62
CA ASP A 576 27.60 -13.21 4.95
C ASP A 576 26.11 -12.87 4.87
N PHE A 577 25.27 -13.90 4.98
CA PHE A 577 23.82 -13.72 5.01
C PHE A 577 23.35 -12.87 6.20
N GLN A 578 23.99 -12.97 7.36
CA GLN A 578 23.57 -12.23 8.55
C GLN A 578 23.83 -10.73 8.38
N ALA A 579 24.94 -10.36 7.74
CA ALA A 579 25.24 -8.97 7.42
C ALA A 579 24.21 -8.38 6.43
N LEU A 580 23.90 -9.10 5.34
CA LEU A 580 22.84 -8.68 4.41
C LEU A 580 21.49 -8.57 5.11
N TYR A 581 21.14 -9.56 5.95
CA TYR A 581 19.88 -9.58 6.69
C TYR A 581 19.73 -8.35 7.59
N GLU A 582 20.75 -8.01 8.40
CA GLU A 582 20.68 -6.84 9.28
C GLU A 582 20.65 -5.52 8.49
N TYR A 583 21.38 -5.45 7.37
CA TYR A 583 21.31 -4.30 6.47
C TYR A 583 19.89 -4.11 5.91
N LEU A 584 19.27 -5.16 5.37
CA LEU A 584 17.91 -5.08 4.82
C LEU A 584 16.87 -4.80 5.90
N LYS A 585 17.00 -5.41 7.09
CA LYS A 585 16.12 -5.19 8.23
C LYS A 585 16.15 -3.74 8.70
N LYS A 586 17.34 -3.14 8.78
CA LYS A 586 17.50 -1.70 9.08
C LYS A 586 16.83 -0.81 8.03
N ASN A 587 16.70 -1.29 6.80
CA ASN A 587 16.06 -0.60 5.68
C ASN A 587 14.62 -1.07 5.41
N GLY A 588 13.98 -1.74 6.37
CA GLY A 588 12.55 -2.05 6.33
C GLY A 588 12.17 -3.38 5.66
N PHE A 589 13.11 -4.30 5.42
CA PHE A 589 12.83 -5.60 4.82
C PHE A 589 13.38 -6.76 5.67
N ILE A 590 12.55 -7.77 5.93
CA ILE A 590 12.98 -9.01 6.59
C ILE A 590 12.95 -10.14 5.56
N ILE A 591 14.13 -10.63 5.17
CA ILE A 591 14.30 -11.82 4.34
C ILE A 591 14.45 -13.08 5.19
N TYR A 592 14.41 -14.25 4.57
CA TYR A 592 14.32 -15.53 5.28
C TYR A 592 15.60 -16.38 5.10
N PRO A 593 16.18 -16.91 6.19
CA PRO A 593 17.27 -17.86 6.06
C PRO A 593 16.76 -19.15 5.42
N GLY A 594 17.63 -19.94 4.83
CA GLY A 594 17.29 -21.28 4.38
C GLY A 594 18.48 -21.97 3.77
N LYS A 595 18.66 -23.25 4.08
CA LYS A 595 19.65 -24.08 3.42
C LYS A 595 18.89 -25.20 2.74
N VAL A 596 18.99 -25.27 1.42
CA VAL A 596 18.69 -26.49 0.67
C VAL A 596 19.80 -27.46 1.01
N SER A 597 19.51 -28.73 1.32
CA SER A 597 20.39 -29.65 2.06
C SER A 597 21.88 -29.53 1.72
N ASN A 598 22.24 -29.42 0.44
CA ASN A 598 23.63 -29.32 -0.04
C ASN A 598 24.01 -27.98 -0.70
N ILE A 599 23.17 -26.95 -0.63
CA ILE A 599 23.37 -25.65 -1.29
C ILE A 599 23.18 -24.52 -0.28
N ASP A 600 24.27 -23.81 0.05
CA ASP A 600 24.20 -22.59 0.86
C ASP A 600 23.40 -21.53 0.10
N SER A 601 22.30 -21.11 0.71
CA SER A 601 21.27 -20.31 0.06
C SER A 601 20.54 -19.44 1.08
N PHE A 602 19.65 -18.60 0.58
CA PHE A 602 18.67 -17.88 1.38
C PHE A 602 17.41 -17.70 0.54
N ARG A 603 16.34 -17.25 1.19
CA ARG A 603 15.03 -17.18 0.55
C ARG A 603 14.43 -15.80 0.67
N ILE A 604 13.76 -15.38 -0.39
CA ILE A 604 12.99 -14.15 -0.43
C ILE A 604 11.57 -14.50 -0.86
N GLY A 605 10.62 -14.33 0.07
CA GLY A 605 9.19 -14.42 -0.21
C GLY A 605 8.69 -13.16 -0.90
N ASN A 606 7.71 -13.29 -1.77
CA ASN A 606 7.18 -12.19 -2.57
C ASN A 606 5.63 -12.17 -2.57
N ILE A 607 5.07 -12.64 -1.45
CA ILE A 607 3.64 -12.77 -1.16
C ILE A 607 3.22 -11.88 0.02
N GLY A 608 1.92 -11.75 0.26
CA GLY A 608 1.39 -10.86 1.31
C GLY A 608 1.14 -9.44 0.81
N GLN A 609 1.28 -8.45 1.69
CA GLN A 609 1.27 -7.03 1.34
C GLN A 609 2.62 -6.60 0.71
N VAL A 610 2.99 -7.26 -0.37
CA VAL A 610 4.21 -7.00 -1.16
C VAL A 610 3.81 -6.69 -2.60
N PHE A 611 4.28 -5.57 -3.13
CA PHE A 611 3.94 -5.06 -4.46
C PHE A 611 5.19 -4.74 -5.27
N ALA A 612 5.02 -4.50 -6.57
CA ALA A 612 6.13 -4.26 -7.48
C ALA A 612 7.11 -3.13 -7.05
N PRO A 613 6.67 -2.02 -6.42
CA PRO A 613 7.58 -1.00 -5.89
C PRO A 613 8.43 -1.48 -4.70
N ASP A 614 7.91 -2.38 -3.87
CA ASP A 614 8.66 -2.96 -2.76
C ASP A 614 9.81 -3.83 -3.28
N ILE A 615 9.56 -4.58 -4.36
CA ILE A 615 10.58 -5.36 -5.05
C ILE A 615 11.64 -4.45 -5.69
N ASP A 616 11.26 -3.32 -6.29
CA ASP A 616 12.23 -2.34 -6.82
C ASP A 616 13.14 -1.80 -5.72
N GLN A 617 12.54 -1.40 -4.59
CA GLN A 617 13.30 -0.87 -3.46
C GLN A 617 14.25 -1.92 -2.88
N LEU A 618 13.78 -3.16 -2.72
CA LEU A 618 14.62 -4.27 -2.25
C LEU A 618 15.83 -4.48 -3.18
N LEU A 619 15.61 -4.54 -4.50
CA LEU A 619 16.68 -4.75 -5.47
C LEU A 619 17.70 -3.61 -5.46
N GLU A 620 17.25 -2.36 -5.33
CA GLU A 620 18.14 -1.21 -5.21
C GLU A 620 18.96 -1.25 -3.91
N LEU A 621 18.37 -1.66 -2.79
CA LEU A 621 19.09 -1.86 -1.53
C LEU A 621 20.15 -2.96 -1.65
N ILE A 622 19.80 -4.12 -2.23
CA ILE A 622 20.76 -5.22 -2.44
C ILE A 622 21.89 -4.79 -3.36
N LYS A 623 21.59 -4.02 -4.41
CA LYS A 623 22.60 -3.43 -5.29
C LYS A 623 23.55 -2.50 -4.54
N GLN A 624 23.02 -1.62 -3.69
CA GLN A 624 23.83 -0.71 -2.87
C GLN A 624 24.74 -1.48 -1.91
N TYR A 625 24.21 -2.52 -1.25
CA TYR A 625 24.99 -3.40 -0.39
C TYR A 625 26.14 -4.07 -1.18
N SER A 626 25.84 -4.58 -2.37
CA SER A 626 26.81 -5.28 -3.23
C SER A 626 27.89 -4.37 -3.82
N VAL A 627 27.70 -3.04 -3.86
CA VAL A 627 28.71 -2.08 -4.35
C VAL A 627 29.68 -1.64 -3.25
N VAL A 628 29.28 -1.75 -1.98
CA VAL A 628 30.05 -1.26 -0.82
C VAL A 628 31.00 -2.32 -0.25
N GLU A 629 30.75 -3.61 -0.47
CA GLU A 629 31.50 -4.73 0.14
C GLU A 629 32.25 -5.64 -0.87
N VAL A 630 32.74 -5.09 -1.99
CA VAL A 630 33.66 -5.81 -2.93
C VAL A 630 35.09 -5.35 -2.79
#